data_AF-F9MMM5-F1
#
_entry.id   AF-F9MMM5-F1
#
_cell.length_a   1.000
_cell.length_b   1.000
_cell.length_c   1.000
_cell.angle_alpha   90.00
_cell.angle_beta   90.00
_cell.angle_gamma   90.00
#
_symmetry.space_group_name_H-M   'P 1'
#
loop_
_entity.id
_entity.type
_entity.pdbx_description
1 polymer ?
#
loop_
_entity_poly.entity_id
_entity_poly.type
_entity_poly.pdbx_seq_one_letter_code
_entity_poly.pdbx_strand_id
1 'polypeptide(L)'
;MLQLCFNKYNFSDVLSKMAIFSQKSETEIIKSFETLKSFLYNVDFDKLEDSVLSTIIQYSIGLSSHNEKDIRVQATRTIILLCKSKYKELALNQLSKMMDNEIYQIKIEIIYGVYELDFKDNTKKNYIIKKGLVDNHYLIRKAANETKEKININNDTI
;
A
#
# COMPACT_ATOMS: atom_id res chain seq x y z
N MET A 1 -8.28 -6.59 17.12
CA MET A 1 -8.45 -5.90 15.82
C MET A 1 -9.91 -5.70 15.44
N LEU A 2 -10.83 -6.63 15.76
CA LEU A 2 -12.27 -6.54 15.49
C LEU A 2 -12.93 -5.19 15.85
N GLN A 3 -12.48 -4.53 16.93
CA GLN A 3 -12.93 -3.21 17.36
C GLN A 3 -12.73 -2.09 16.32
N LEU A 4 -11.69 -2.21 15.46
CA LEU A 4 -11.50 -1.30 14.32
C LEU A 4 -12.68 -1.40 13.35
N CYS A 5 -13.12 -2.62 13.03
CA CYS A 5 -14.25 -2.86 12.12
C CYS A 5 -15.58 -2.29 12.63
N PHE A 6 -15.71 -2.01 13.93
CA PHE A 6 -16.93 -1.44 14.53
C PHE A 6 -16.82 0.06 14.84
N ASN A 7 -15.78 0.76 14.36
CA ASN A 7 -15.50 2.16 14.69
C ASN A 7 -15.48 2.45 16.21
N LYS A 8 -15.13 1.46 17.02
CA LYS A 8 -14.97 1.57 18.47
C LYS A 8 -13.50 1.41 18.81
N TYR A 9 -12.69 2.38 18.44
CA TYR A 9 -11.25 2.37 18.69
C TYR A 9 -10.81 3.66 19.36
N ASN A 10 -9.82 3.57 20.26
CA ASN A 10 -9.04 4.72 20.70
C ASN A 10 -7.62 4.57 20.14
N PHE A 11 -6.91 5.68 19.94
CA PHE A 11 -5.55 5.67 19.38
C PHE A 11 -4.59 4.75 20.15
N SER A 12 -4.59 4.82 21.49
CA SER A 12 -3.69 4.05 22.35
C SER A 12 -3.84 2.54 22.14
N ASP A 13 -5.08 2.08 21.95
CA ASP A 13 -5.43 0.68 21.71
C ASP A 13 -4.96 0.24 20.33
N VAL A 14 -5.10 1.09 19.30
CA VAL A 14 -4.64 0.78 17.94
C VAL A 14 -3.13 0.66 17.91
N LEU A 15 -2.43 1.65 18.50
CA LEU A 15 -0.98 1.65 18.61
C LEU A 15 -0.47 0.42 19.37
N SER A 16 -1.02 0.15 20.55
CA SER A 16 -0.62 -1.00 21.38
C SER A 16 -0.85 -2.32 20.65
N LYS A 17 -2.01 -2.47 19.98
CA LYS A 17 -2.30 -3.69 19.21
C LYS A 17 -1.34 -3.87 18.05
N MET A 18 -1.04 -2.82 17.28
CA MET A 18 -0.09 -2.91 16.16
C MET A 18 1.33 -3.26 16.63
N ALA A 19 1.78 -2.65 17.73
CA ALA A 19 3.07 -2.97 18.34
C ALA A 19 3.15 -4.41 18.85
N ILE A 20 2.02 -4.96 19.36
CA ILE A 20 1.94 -6.37 19.76
C ILE A 20 1.96 -7.27 18.53
N PHE A 21 1.14 -7.00 17.51
CA PHE A 21 1.02 -7.87 16.33
C PHE A 21 2.31 -7.96 15.53
N SER A 22 3.11 -6.88 15.44
CA SER A 22 4.39 -6.92 14.71
C SER A 22 5.40 -7.91 15.30
N GLN A 23 5.20 -8.38 16.54
CA GLN A 23 6.07 -9.32 17.24
C GLN A 23 5.45 -10.72 17.35
N LYS A 24 4.30 -10.95 16.72
CA LYS A 24 3.57 -12.22 16.75
C LYS A 24 4.02 -13.17 15.64
N SER A 25 3.45 -14.36 15.63
CA SER A 25 3.66 -15.32 14.54
C SER A 25 3.24 -14.74 13.20
N GLU A 26 3.82 -15.24 12.11
CA GLU A 26 3.53 -14.74 10.76
C GLU A 26 2.04 -14.84 10.42
N THR A 27 1.39 -15.93 10.84
CA THR A 27 -0.06 -16.12 10.68
C THR A 27 -0.87 -15.05 11.41
N GLU A 28 -0.46 -14.63 12.60
CA GLU A 28 -1.13 -13.56 13.35
C GLU A 28 -0.91 -12.19 12.71
N ILE A 29 0.29 -11.93 12.17
CA ILE A 29 0.58 -10.72 11.40
C ILE A 29 -0.32 -10.66 10.16
N ILE A 30 -0.43 -11.75 9.40
CA ILE A 30 -1.28 -11.81 8.20
C ILE A 30 -2.76 -11.56 8.57
N LYS A 31 -3.27 -12.22 9.62
CA LYS A 31 -4.65 -11.99 10.12
C LYS A 31 -4.88 -10.54 10.55
N SER A 32 -3.86 -9.88 11.10
CA SER A 32 -3.95 -8.45 11.44
C SER A 32 -4.16 -7.60 10.18
N PHE A 33 -3.43 -7.89 9.09
CA PHE A 33 -3.61 -7.20 7.81
C PHE A 33 -4.95 -7.51 7.15
N GLU A 34 -5.47 -8.73 7.24
CA GLU A 34 -6.82 -9.04 6.75
C GLU A 34 -7.88 -8.20 7.46
N THR A 35 -7.71 -8.00 8.76
CA THR A 35 -8.61 -7.14 9.54
C THR A 35 -8.44 -5.67 9.16
N LEU A 36 -7.20 -5.19 8.98
CA LEU A 36 -6.94 -3.81 8.50
C LEU A 36 -7.53 -3.58 7.13
N LYS A 37 -7.37 -4.53 6.21
CA LYS A 37 -7.93 -4.48 4.87
C LYS A 37 -9.44 -4.30 4.94
N SER A 38 -10.14 -5.15 5.70
CA SER A 38 -11.59 -5.05 5.88
C SER A 38 -12.01 -3.69 6.44
N PHE A 39 -11.27 -3.15 7.42
CA PHE A 39 -11.50 -1.81 7.95
C PHE A 39 -11.30 -0.73 6.87
N LEU A 40 -10.13 -0.69 6.23
CA LEU A 40 -9.73 0.34 5.27
C LEU A 40 -10.60 0.40 4.00
N TYR A 41 -11.26 -0.70 3.62
CA TYR A 41 -12.21 -0.68 2.49
C TYR A 41 -13.55 -0.04 2.83
N ASN A 42 -13.92 0.04 4.10
CA ASN A 42 -15.25 0.49 4.54
C ASN A 42 -15.23 1.86 5.22
N VAL A 43 -14.06 2.50 5.31
CA VAL A 43 -13.87 3.79 5.99
C VAL A 43 -13.85 4.94 5.01
N ASP A 44 -14.35 6.07 5.48
CA ASP A 44 -14.10 7.37 4.88
C ASP A 44 -12.78 7.92 5.44
N PHE A 45 -11.73 7.95 4.61
CA PHE A 45 -10.39 8.36 5.02
C PHE A 45 -10.32 9.78 5.58
N ASP A 46 -11.23 10.67 5.16
CA ASP A 46 -11.27 12.06 5.64
C ASP A 46 -11.84 12.17 7.05
N LYS A 47 -12.60 11.16 7.51
CA LYS A 47 -13.19 11.09 8.85
C LYS A 47 -12.34 10.33 9.85
N LEU A 48 -11.28 9.67 9.41
CA LEU A 48 -10.40 8.92 10.30
C LEU A 48 -9.45 9.85 11.06
N GLU A 49 -9.29 9.55 12.36
CA GLU A 49 -8.30 10.22 13.19
C GLU A 49 -6.91 10.12 12.58
N ASP A 50 -6.17 11.24 12.60
CA ASP A 50 -4.83 11.30 12.03
C ASP A 50 -3.88 10.28 12.66
N SER A 51 -3.97 10.16 13.97
CA SER A 51 -3.16 9.28 14.81
C SER A 51 -3.35 7.81 14.41
N VAL A 52 -4.58 7.40 14.07
CA VAL A 52 -4.92 6.05 13.62
C VAL A 52 -4.32 5.78 12.24
N LEU A 53 -4.50 6.69 11.29
CA LEU A 53 -3.89 6.56 9.96
C LEU A 53 -2.36 6.53 10.02
N SER A 54 -1.77 7.38 10.85
CA SER A 54 -0.32 7.41 11.12
C SER A 54 0.19 6.08 11.64
N THR A 55 -0.56 5.46 12.56
CA THR A 55 -0.19 4.16 13.13
C THR A 55 -0.25 3.07 12.06
N ILE A 56 -1.34 3.03 11.27
CA ILE A 56 -1.52 2.02 10.22
C ILE A 56 -0.41 2.13 9.17
N ILE A 57 -0.06 3.34 8.74
CA ILE A 57 1.00 3.52 7.74
C ILE A 57 2.37 3.15 8.32
N GLN A 58 2.69 3.54 9.55
CA GLN A 58 3.96 3.18 10.20
C GLN A 58 4.10 1.67 10.39
N TYR A 59 3.04 1.00 10.84
CA TYR A 59 2.97 -0.46 10.96
C TYR A 59 3.23 -1.14 9.61
N SER A 60 2.57 -0.66 8.55
CA SER A 60 2.70 -1.24 7.21
C SER A 60 4.09 -0.99 6.62
N ILE A 61 4.68 0.20 6.82
CA ILE A 61 6.05 0.50 6.42
C ILE A 61 7.03 -0.42 7.17
N GLY A 62 6.89 -0.58 8.48
CA GLY A 62 7.77 -1.42 9.29
C GLY A 62 7.76 -2.90 8.85
N LEU A 63 6.60 -3.41 8.44
CA LEU A 63 6.47 -4.79 7.96
C LEU A 63 6.75 -4.96 6.45
N SER A 64 6.93 -3.86 5.72
CA SER A 64 7.29 -3.91 4.30
C SER A 64 8.69 -4.48 4.04
N SER A 65 9.53 -4.60 5.07
CA SER A 65 10.85 -5.24 5.00
C SER A 65 10.93 -6.56 5.78
N HIS A 66 9.79 -7.17 6.12
CA HIS A 66 9.76 -8.44 6.85
C HIS A 66 10.38 -9.59 6.04
N ASN A 67 10.96 -10.60 6.68
CA ASN A 67 11.59 -11.73 5.98
C ASN A 67 10.58 -12.56 5.18
N GLU A 68 9.40 -12.77 5.74
CA GLU A 68 8.30 -13.48 5.06
C GLU A 68 7.67 -12.62 3.96
N LYS A 69 7.64 -13.19 2.76
CA LYS A 69 7.13 -12.57 1.54
C LYS A 69 5.66 -12.19 1.67
N ASP A 70 4.83 -13.08 2.21
CA ASP A 70 3.39 -12.85 2.28
C ASP A 70 3.04 -11.66 3.17
N ILE A 71 3.82 -11.44 4.24
CA ILE A 71 3.70 -10.25 5.08
C ILE A 71 4.06 -8.98 4.29
N ARG A 72 5.15 -8.99 3.54
CA ARG A 72 5.54 -7.85 2.70
C ARG A 72 4.49 -7.53 1.64
N VAL A 73 3.84 -8.55 1.05
CA VAL A 73 2.72 -8.37 0.12
C VAL A 73 1.54 -7.67 0.80
N GLN A 74 1.13 -8.12 2.00
CA GLN A 74 0.03 -7.49 2.73
C GLN A 74 0.34 -6.05 3.16
N ALA A 75 1.57 -5.82 3.62
CA ALA A 75 2.07 -4.48 3.93
C ALA A 75 1.99 -3.57 2.68
N THR A 76 2.48 -4.04 1.54
CA THR A 76 2.44 -3.31 0.26
C THR A 76 1.02 -2.92 -0.13
N ARG A 77 0.08 -3.88 -0.10
CA ARG A 77 -1.34 -3.63 -0.41
C ARG A 77 -1.97 -2.60 0.53
N THR A 78 -1.60 -2.65 1.81
CA THR A 78 -2.08 -1.67 2.79
C THR A 78 -1.52 -0.28 2.50
N ILE A 79 -0.24 -0.16 2.15
CA ILE A 79 0.39 1.11 1.74
C ILE A 79 -0.30 1.68 0.50
N ILE A 80 -0.62 0.83 -0.50
CA ILE A 80 -1.37 1.24 -1.70
C ILE A 80 -2.74 1.81 -1.33
N LEU A 81 -3.48 1.17 -0.42
CA LEU A 81 -4.78 1.69 0.04
C LEU A 81 -4.64 3.06 0.73
N LEU A 82 -3.60 3.23 1.54
CA LEU A 82 -3.34 4.48 2.26
C LEU A 82 -2.96 5.66 1.34
N CYS A 83 -2.66 5.41 0.07
CA CYS A 83 -2.53 6.47 -0.93
C CYS A 83 -3.83 7.28 -1.13
N LYS A 84 -4.99 6.73 -0.74
CA LYS A 84 -6.29 7.43 -0.77
C LYS A 84 -6.50 8.37 0.42
N SER A 85 -5.58 8.40 1.38
CA SER A 85 -5.65 9.23 2.58
C SER A 85 -4.74 10.46 2.49
N LYS A 86 -4.80 11.33 3.51
CA LYS A 86 -3.82 12.42 3.71
C LYS A 86 -2.35 11.96 3.77
N TYR A 87 -2.09 10.68 4.00
CA TYR A 87 -0.73 10.09 3.97
C TYR A 87 -0.25 9.68 2.58
N LYS A 88 -0.95 10.07 1.50
CA LYS A 88 -0.61 9.78 0.11
C LYS A 88 0.87 9.96 -0.23
N GLU A 89 1.44 11.11 0.12
CA GLU A 89 2.83 11.42 -0.25
C GLU A 89 3.83 10.48 0.44
N LEU A 90 3.58 10.12 1.70
CA LEU A 90 4.40 9.17 2.43
C LEU A 90 4.28 7.76 1.83
N ALA A 91 3.06 7.34 1.52
CA ALA A 91 2.79 6.04 0.91
C ALA A 91 3.46 5.91 -0.47
N LEU A 92 3.29 6.89 -1.35
CA LEU A 92 3.93 6.90 -2.68
C LEU A 92 5.46 6.92 -2.59
N ASN A 93 6.03 7.65 -1.62
CA ASN A 93 7.47 7.64 -1.39
C ASN A 93 7.97 6.25 -0.98
N GLN A 94 7.25 5.57 -0.09
CA GLN A 94 7.63 4.21 0.31
C GLN A 94 7.52 3.24 -0.87
N LEU A 95 6.41 3.25 -1.61
CA LEU A 95 6.23 2.38 -2.77
C LEU A 95 7.31 2.61 -3.83
N SER A 96 7.70 3.87 -4.05
CA SER A 96 8.80 4.20 -4.97
C SER A 96 10.14 3.63 -4.51
N LYS A 97 10.44 3.62 -3.20
CA LYS A 97 11.65 2.97 -2.65
C LYS A 97 11.59 1.45 -2.80
N MET A 98 10.43 0.85 -2.55
CA MET A 98 10.23 -0.59 -2.69
C MET A 98 10.47 -1.07 -4.13
N MET A 99 10.11 -0.24 -5.13
CA MET A 99 10.43 -0.52 -6.53
C MET A 99 11.93 -0.69 -6.84
N ASP A 100 12.84 -0.23 -5.97
CA ASP A 100 14.27 -0.39 -6.21
C ASP A 100 14.75 -1.80 -5.84
N ASN A 101 14.31 -2.34 -4.70
CA ASN A 101 14.94 -3.50 -4.07
C ASN A 101 14.02 -4.71 -3.83
N GLU A 102 12.71 -4.61 -4.09
CA GLU A 102 11.79 -5.72 -3.83
C GLU A 102 11.85 -6.84 -4.87
N ILE A 103 11.24 -7.97 -4.52
CA ILE A 103 11.03 -9.06 -5.48
C ILE A 103 9.99 -8.68 -6.54
N TYR A 104 10.06 -9.35 -7.69
CA TYR A 104 9.23 -8.98 -8.85
C TYR A 104 7.73 -9.02 -8.58
N GLN A 105 7.24 -9.94 -7.75
CA GLN A 105 5.82 -10.04 -7.42
C GLN A 105 5.32 -8.78 -6.71
N ILE A 106 6.08 -8.28 -5.74
CA ILE A 106 5.73 -7.07 -4.99
C ILE A 106 5.83 -5.85 -5.90
N LYS A 107 6.86 -5.73 -6.72
CA LYS A 107 6.99 -4.64 -7.69
C LYS A 107 5.80 -4.60 -8.67
N ILE A 108 5.33 -5.76 -9.13
CA ILE A 108 4.13 -5.86 -9.98
C ILE A 108 2.87 -5.40 -9.24
N GLU A 109 2.67 -5.83 -7.99
CA GLU A 109 1.55 -5.38 -7.14
C GLU A 109 1.57 -3.85 -6.97
N ILE A 110 2.76 -3.25 -6.81
CA ILE A 110 2.92 -1.79 -6.74
C ILE A 110 2.45 -1.14 -8.04
N ILE A 111 2.94 -1.60 -9.20
CA ILE A 111 2.63 -1.00 -10.51
C ILE A 111 1.12 -1.00 -10.76
N TYR A 112 0.46 -2.14 -10.64
CA TYR A 112 -0.98 -2.22 -10.87
C TYR A 112 -1.77 -1.47 -9.79
N GLY A 113 -1.35 -1.58 -8.52
CA GLY A 113 -2.01 -0.91 -7.42
C GLY A 113 -2.00 0.62 -7.53
N VAL A 114 -0.86 1.23 -7.90
CA VAL A 114 -0.81 2.70 -8.10
C VAL A 114 -1.49 3.13 -9.40
N TYR A 115 -1.56 2.25 -10.41
CA TYR A 115 -2.28 2.51 -11.65
C TYR A 115 -3.77 2.73 -11.42
N GLU A 116 -4.39 1.88 -10.61
CA GLU A 116 -5.83 1.91 -10.30
C GLU A 116 -6.25 3.13 -9.46
N LEU A 117 -5.29 3.87 -8.90
CA LEU A 117 -5.57 5.06 -8.12
C LEU A 117 -5.72 6.29 -9.01
N ASP A 118 -6.80 7.04 -8.75
CA ASP A 118 -7.05 8.33 -9.37
C ASP A 118 -6.51 9.45 -8.49
N PHE A 119 -5.58 10.24 -9.05
CA PHE A 119 -4.96 11.37 -8.37
C PHE A 119 -5.04 12.62 -9.25
N LYS A 120 -5.27 13.77 -8.61
CA LYS A 120 -5.12 15.08 -9.26
C LYS A 120 -3.70 15.31 -9.78
N ASP A 121 -2.68 14.86 -9.04
CA ASP A 121 -1.28 14.91 -9.45
C ASP A 121 -0.74 13.48 -9.59
N ASN A 122 -0.38 13.12 -10.83
CA ASN A 122 0.13 11.81 -11.20
C ASN A 122 1.67 11.75 -11.28
N THR A 123 2.40 12.78 -10.86
CA THR A 123 3.86 12.85 -11.01
C THR A 123 4.58 11.67 -10.36
N LYS A 124 4.31 11.38 -9.08
CA LYS A 124 4.93 10.25 -8.37
C LYS A 124 4.44 8.89 -8.87
N LYS A 125 3.16 8.77 -9.21
CA LYS A 125 2.59 7.56 -9.85
C LYS A 125 3.33 7.25 -11.15
N ASN A 126 3.49 8.25 -12.02
CA ASN A 126 4.22 8.12 -13.28
C ASN A 126 5.69 7.79 -13.05
N TYR A 127 6.32 8.34 -12.02
CA TYR A 127 7.69 8.01 -11.66
C TYR A 127 7.84 6.53 -11.23
N ILE A 128 6.92 6.00 -10.43
CA ILE A 128 6.86 4.57 -10.06
C ILE A 128 6.73 3.69 -11.31
N ILE A 129 5.80 4.02 -12.22
CA ILE A 129 5.63 3.27 -13.48
C ILE A 129 6.90 3.33 -14.33
N LYS A 130 7.56 4.49 -14.43
CA LYS A 130 8.82 4.65 -15.14
C LYS A 130 9.93 3.77 -14.58
N LYS A 131 10.03 3.59 -13.26
CA LYS A 131 10.97 2.61 -12.66
C LYS A 131 10.68 1.19 -13.17
N GLY A 132 9.40 0.82 -13.27
CA GLY A 132 8.99 -0.48 -13.82
C GLY A 132 9.37 -0.68 -15.30
N LEU A 133 9.29 0.38 -16.13
CA LEU A 133 9.64 0.31 -17.56
C LEU A 133 11.12 -0.01 -17.82
N VAL A 134 12.01 0.43 -16.92
CA VAL A 134 13.46 0.23 -17.02
C VAL A 134 13.98 -0.89 -16.12
N ASP A 135 13.11 -1.64 -15.45
CA ASP A 135 13.51 -2.72 -14.56
C ASP A 135 14.15 -3.88 -15.34
N ASN A 136 15.13 -4.55 -14.75
CA ASN A 136 15.82 -5.69 -15.36
C ASN A 136 14.91 -6.92 -15.55
N HIS A 137 13.87 -7.07 -14.74
CA HIS A 137 12.95 -8.20 -14.81
C HIS A 137 11.88 -8.03 -15.89
N TYR A 138 11.80 -8.97 -16.83
CA TYR A 138 10.86 -8.89 -17.97
C TYR A 138 9.39 -8.71 -17.54
N LEU A 139 8.90 -9.47 -16.55
CA LEU A 139 7.50 -9.37 -16.11
C LEU A 139 7.15 -7.99 -15.53
N ILE A 140 8.11 -7.29 -14.93
CA ILE A 140 7.90 -5.94 -14.39
C ILE A 140 7.76 -4.95 -15.54
N ARG A 141 8.67 -5.02 -16.53
CA ARG A 141 8.58 -4.20 -17.75
C ARG A 141 7.26 -4.44 -18.49
N LYS A 142 6.82 -5.70 -18.57
CA LYS A 142 5.53 -6.05 -19.19
C LYS A 142 4.37 -5.37 -18.46
N ALA A 143 4.29 -5.52 -17.14
CA ALA A 143 3.25 -4.88 -16.32
C ALA A 143 3.25 -3.34 -16.45
N ALA A 144 4.44 -2.73 -16.48
CA ALA A 144 4.58 -1.28 -16.66
C ALA A 144 4.16 -0.80 -18.06
N ASN A 145 4.45 -1.56 -19.12
CA ASN A 145 4.02 -1.23 -20.48
C ASN A 145 2.50 -1.35 -20.63
N GLU A 146 1.90 -2.44 -20.14
CA GLU A 146 0.43 -2.60 -20.14
C GLU A 146 -0.27 -1.44 -19.43
N THR A 147 0.32 -1.00 -18.31
CA THR A 147 -0.16 0.15 -17.55
C THR A 147 -0.06 1.46 -18.35
N LYS A 148 1.08 1.68 -19.02
CA LYS A 148 1.31 2.87 -19.85
C LYS A 148 0.36 2.94 -21.05
N GLU A 149 0.11 1.81 -21.71
CA GLU A 149 -0.81 1.72 -22.85
C GLU A 149 -2.24 2.12 -22.44
N LYS A 150 -2.72 1.61 -21.28
CA LYS A 150 -4.03 1.98 -20.76
C LYS A 150 -4.15 3.47 -20.43
N ILE A 151 -3.09 4.09 -19.92
CA ILE A 151 -3.06 5.55 -19.66
C ILE A 151 -3.21 6.33 -20.96
N ASN A 152 -2.51 5.92 -22.03
CA ASN A 152 -2.60 6.60 -23.32
C ASN A 152 -3.99 6.50 -23.93
N ILE A 153 -4.62 5.32 -23.89
CA ILE A 153 -6.00 5.12 -24.39
C ILE A 153 -7.01 6.04 -23.70
N ASN A 154 -6.88 6.24 -22.39
CA ASN A 154 -7.78 7.10 -21.62
C ASN A 154 -7.61 8.60 -21.95
N ASN A 155 -6.45 9.01 -22.46
CA ASN A 155 -6.22 10.41 -22.86
C ASN A 155 -6.73 10.70 -24.28
N ASP A 156 -6.89 9.68 -25.13
CA ASP A 156 -7.36 9.80 -26.52
C ASP A 156 -8.91 9.76 -26.64
N THR A 157 -9.63 9.55 -25.53
CA THR A 157 -11.10 9.38 -25.49
C THR A 157 -11.87 10.55 -24.86
N ILE A 158 -11.23 11.71 -24.66
CA ILE A 158 -11.83 12.95 -24.11
C ILE A 158 -11.83 14.06 -25.17
#